data_AF-A0A2T2SBM9-F1
#
_entry.id   AF-A0A2T2SBM9-F1
#
_cell.length_a   1.000
_cell.length_b   1.000
_cell.length_c   1.000
_cell.angle_alpha   90.00
_cell.angle_beta   90.00
_cell.angle_gamma   90.00
#
_symmetry.space_group_name_H-M   'P 1'
#
loop_
_entity.id
_entity.type
_entity.pdbx_description
1 polymer ?
#
loop_
_entity_poly.entity_id
_entity_poly.type
_entity_poly.pdbx_seq_one_letter_code
_entity_poly.pdbx_strand_id
1 'polypeptide(L)' 'DFFGTRQSGMPDLKIADITEDTEILEDAREAAFALVEKDPHLRADAHERLRRRYEDSYAEHGLGFARVG' A
#
# COMPACT_ATOMS: atom_id res chain seq x y z
N ASP A 1 -27.07 15.15 -4.97
CA ASP A 1 -26.43 13.85 -4.71
C ASP A 1 -24.97 14.04 -4.40
N PHE A 2 -24.59 14.04 -3.12
CA PHE A 2 -24.33 12.89 -2.23
C PHE A 2 -22.83 12.53 -2.27
N PHE A 3 -22.14 13.00 -1.23
CA PHE A 3 -20.74 12.72 -0.95
C PHE A 3 -20.53 11.21 -0.76
N GLY A 4 -19.71 10.59 -1.60
CA GLY A 4 -19.33 9.18 -1.50
C GLY A 4 -17.82 9.01 -1.40
N THR A 5 -17.31 9.02 -0.16
CA THR A 5 -16.12 8.28 0.30
C THR A 5 -14.90 8.21 -0.63
N ARG A 6 -14.09 9.28 -0.69
CA ARG A 6 -12.71 9.19 -1.21
C ARG A 6 -11.74 10.04 -0.39
N GLN A 7 -11.70 9.79 0.91
CA GLN A 7 -10.66 10.31 1.79
C GLN A 7 -10.08 9.16 2.61
N SER A 8 -9.47 8.18 1.94
CA SER A 8 -8.41 7.42 2.59
C SER A 8 -7.23 8.37 2.70
N GLY A 9 -7.06 8.98 3.88
CA GLY A 9 -5.87 9.77 4.20
C GLY A 9 -4.65 8.91 3.91
N MET A 10 -3.98 9.20 2.80
CA MET A 10 -2.69 8.61 2.50
C MET A 10 -1.78 8.92 3.70
N PRO A 11 -0.90 8.00 4.11
CA PRO A 11 0.25 8.38 4.93
C PRO A 11 0.88 9.63 4.34
N ASP A 12 1.55 10.46 5.14
CA ASP A 12 2.46 11.49 4.63
C ASP A 12 3.60 10.77 3.88
N LEU A 13 3.26 10.29 2.69
CA LEU A 13 4.18 9.96 1.66
C LEU A 13 4.87 11.30 1.42
N LYS A 14 6.10 11.42 1.91
CA LYS A 14 7.07 12.40 1.45
C LYS A 14 7.37 12.11 -0.02
N ILE A 15 6.35 12.19 -0.87
CA ILE A 15 6.47 12.10 -2.31
C ILE A 15 6.64 13.54 -2.74
N ALA A 16 7.87 13.82 -3.17
CA ALA A 16 8.14 14.93 -4.05
C ALA A 16 7.14 14.87 -5.20
N ASP A 17 6.40 15.95 -5.41
CA ASP A 17 5.47 16.19 -6.51
C ASP A 17 4.56 15.01 -6.92
N ILE A 18 3.48 14.80 -6.17
CA ILE A 18 2.43 13.80 -6.45
C ILE A 18 1.83 13.93 -7.87
N THR A 19 2.02 15.08 -8.53
CA THR A 19 1.51 15.41 -9.86
C THR A 19 2.42 14.96 -11.00
N GLU A 20 3.72 14.80 -10.78
CA GLU A 20 4.67 14.31 -11.80
C GLU A 20 4.78 12.78 -11.79
N ASP A 21 4.66 12.16 -10.62
CA ASP A 21 4.83 10.71 -10.42
C ASP A 21 3.51 9.92 -10.33
N THR A 22 2.39 10.50 -10.79
CA THR A 22 1.07 9.85 -10.64
C THR A 22 1.02 8.45 -11.28
N GLU A 23 1.55 8.29 -12.49
CA GLU A 23 1.51 7.02 -13.23
C GLU A 23 2.28 5.91 -12.51
N ILE A 24 3.50 6.18 -12.03
CA ILE A 24 4.31 5.18 -11.32
C ILE A 24 3.69 4.78 -9.98
N LEU A 25 2.98 5.71 -9.32
CA LEU A 25 2.27 5.42 -8.07
C LEU A 25 1.01 4.57 -8.31
N GLU A 26 0.30 4.81 -9.41
CA GLU A 26 -0.84 3.98 -9.83
C GLU A 26 -0.37 2.56 -10.17
N ASP A 27 0.66 2.42 -10.99
CA ASP A 27 1.25 1.11 -11.33
C ASP A 27 1.71 0.35 -10.09
N ALA A 28 2.42 1.02 -9.17
CA ALA A 28 2.86 0.41 -7.92
C ALA A 28 1.68 -0.05 -7.05
N ARG A 29 0.60 0.73 -7.01
CA ARG A 29 -0.62 0.40 -6.26
C ARG A 29 -1.32 -0.81 -6.85
N GLU A 30 -1.51 -0.85 -8.16
CA GLU A 30 -2.14 -1.98 -8.86
C GLU A 30 -1.33 -3.26 -8.66
N ALA A 31 0.00 -3.19 -8.80
CA ALA A 31 0.89 -4.32 -8.57
C ALA A 31 0.81 -4.83 -7.11
N ALA A 32 0.75 -3.92 -6.14
CA ALA A 32 0.61 -4.28 -4.73
C ALA A 32 -0.72 -4.99 -4.45
N PHE A 33 -1.85 -4.49 -4.97
CA PHE A 33 -3.14 -5.15 -4.80
C PHE A 33 -3.19 -6.52 -5.48
N ALA A 34 -2.72 -6.63 -6.72
CA ALA A 34 -2.68 -7.90 -7.44
C ALA A 34 -1.80 -8.95 -6.73
N LEU A 35 -0.72 -8.51 -6.07
CA LEU A 35 0.13 -9.36 -5.25
C LEU A 35 -0.61 -9.86 -4.00
N VAL A 36 -1.28 -8.96 -3.28
CA VAL A 36 -2.04 -9.29 -2.06
C VAL A 36 -3.23 -10.21 -2.37
N GLU A 37 -3.90 -10.04 -3.51
CA GLU A 37 -4.96 -10.95 -3.95
C GLU A 37 -4.45 -12.38 -4.16
N LYS A 38 -3.23 -12.52 -4.68
CA LYS A 38 -2.62 -13.84 -4.98
C LYS A 38 -1.94 -14.47 -3.77
N ASP A 39 -1.28 -13.67 -2.94
CA ASP A 39 -0.53 -14.11 -1.77
C ASP A 39 -0.69 -13.11 -0.61
N PRO A 40 -1.85 -13.12 0.07
CA PRO A 40 -2.20 -12.12 1.09
C PRO A 40 -1.30 -12.17 2.32
N HIS A 41 -0.54 -13.26 2.50
CA HIS A 41 0.37 -13.44 3.62
C HIS A 41 1.84 -13.43 3.20
N LEU A 42 2.14 -13.11 1.93
CA LEU A 42 3.48 -13.12 1.36
C LEU A 42 4.25 -14.41 1.70
N ARG A 43 3.59 -15.56 1.61
CA ARG A 43 4.12 -16.88 2.00
C ARG A 43 4.93 -17.56 0.90
N ALA A 44 4.75 -17.17 -0.36
CA ALA A 44 5.55 -17.71 -1.45
C ALA A 44 7.03 -17.39 -1.23
N ASP A 45 7.91 -18.33 -1.55
CA ASP A 45 9.37 -18.16 -1.38
C ASP A 45 9.89 -16.92 -2.13
N ALA A 46 9.31 -16.62 -3.29
CA ALA A 46 9.64 -15.42 -4.07
C ALA A 46 9.35 -14.10 -3.34
N HIS A 47 8.44 -14.10 -2.35
CA HIS A 47 8.03 -12.92 -1.60
C HIS A 47 8.72 -12.79 -0.24
N GLU A 48 9.64 -13.70 0.11
CA GLU A 48 10.29 -13.73 1.42
C GLU A 48 10.96 -12.39 1.76
N ARG A 49 11.69 -11.79 0.81
CA ARG A 49 12.40 -10.53 1.04
C ARG A 49 11.42 -9.37 1.29
N LEU A 50 10.30 -9.36 0.56
CA LEU A 50 9.26 -8.35 0.74
C LEU A 50 8.56 -8.51 2.09
N ARG A 51 8.24 -9.75 2.48
CA ARG A 51 7.66 -10.07 3.78
C ARG A 51 8.53 -9.57 4.93
N ARG A 52 9.82 -9.92 4.92
CA ARG A 52 10.78 -9.48 5.95
C ARG A 52 10.85 -7.95 6.01
N ARG A 53 10.95 -7.28 4.86
CA ARG A 53 10.99 -5.81 4.81
C ARG A 53 9.73 -5.18 5.40
N TYR A 54 8.57 -5.75 5.09
CA TYR A 54 7.28 -5.31 5.62
C TYR A 54 7.22 -5.49 7.14
N GLU A 55 7.61 -6.65 7.65
CA GLU A 55 7.69 -6.94 9.09
C GLU A 55 8.61 -5.95 9.81
N ASP A 56 9.83 -5.75 9.31
CA ASP A 56 10.83 -4.88 9.91
C ASP A 56 10.43 -3.40 9.91
N SER A 57 9.70 -2.94 8.89
CA SER A 57 9.48 -1.51 8.66
C SER A 57 8.06 -1.05 9.03
N TYR A 58 7.08 -1.94 9.00
CA TYR A 58 5.65 -1.59 9.11
C TYR A 58 4.88 -2.40 10.14
N ALA A 59 5.34 -3.60 10.56
CA ALA A 59 4.59 -4.40 11.54
C ALA A 59 4.63 -3.78 12.95
N GLU A 60 5.74 -3.16 13.36
CA GLU A 60 5.82 -2.50 14.67
C GLU A 60 5.03 -1.19 14.75
N HIS A 61 4.82 -0.51 13.62
CA HIS A 61 4.13 0.78 13.56
C HIS A 61 2.62 0.68 13.37
N GLY A 62 2.05 -0.53 13.59
CA GLY A 62 0.61 -0.82 13.65
C GLY A 62 -0.20 0.06 12.71
N LEU A 63 -0.24 -0.30 11.42
CA LEU A 63 -0.90 0.46 10.36
C LEU A 63 -2.17 1.18 10.84
N GLY A 64 -2.04 2.46 11.20
CA GLY A 64 -3.15 3.39 11.42
C GLY A 64 -3.92 3.70 10.12
N PHE A 65 -3.60 2.98 9.04
CA PHE A 65 -4.10 3.16 7.69
C PHE A 65 -5.17 2.14 7.29
N ALA A 66 -5.52 1.19 8.17
CA ALA A 66 -6.56 0.21 7.89
C ALA A 66 -7.86 0.56 8.64
N ARG A 67 -8.58 1.56 8.14
CA ARG A 67 -10.05 1.54 8.23
C ARG A 67 -10.60 1.71 6.83
N VAL A 68 -10.70 0.58 6.12
CA VAL A 68 -11.47 0.48 4.89
C VAL A 68 -12.94 0.35 5.31
N GLY A 69 -13.68 1.43 5.15
CA GLY A 69 -15.12 1.57 5.36
C GLY A 69 -15.61 2.79 4.60
#